data_AF-A0A6V7JTW8-F1
#
_entry.id   AF-A0A6V7JTW8-F1
#
_cell.length_a   1.000
_cell.length_b   1.000
_cell.length_c   1.000
_cell.angle_alpha   90.00
_cell.angle_beta   90.00
_cell.angle_gamma   90.00
#
_symmetry.space_group_name_H-M   'P 1'
#
loop_
_entity.id
_entity.type
_entity.pdbx_description
1 polymer ?
#
loop_
_entity_poly.entity_id
_entity_poly.type
_entity_poly.pdbx_seq_one_letter_code
_entity_poly.pdbx_strand_id
1 'polypeptide(L)' 'IWVTDDGKNIKRFNDEFETLGPLVMGYRNCPKSSQDEISRKLRQHYFGDRAIDESTRMNVVD' A
#
# COMPACT_ATOMS: atom_id res chain seq x y z
N ILE A 1 18.23 19.77 -0.22
CA ILE A 1 17.96 18.71 -1.22
C ILE A 1 17.43 17.53 -0.42
N TRP A 2 16.14 17.23 -0.49
CA TRP A 2 15.62 16.01 0.15
C TRP A 2 16.09 14.84 -0.70
N VAL A 3 17.04 14.07 -0.18
CA VAL A 3 17.41 12.78 -0.76
C VAL A 3 16.27 11.84 -0.37
N THR A 4 15.33 11.61 -1.28
CA THR A 4 14.24 10.69 -1.04
C THR A 4 14.75 9.27 -1.26
N ASP A 5 14.72 8.47 -0.20
CA ASP A 5 15.09 7.05 -0.22
C ASP A 5 13.93 6.23 -0.82
N ASP A 6 13.49 6.62 -2.02
CA ASP A 6 12.22 6.20 -2.63
C ASP A 6 12.15 4.68 -2.78
N GLY A 7 13.26 4.04 -3.12
CA GLY A 7 13.35 2.58 -3.17
C GLY A 7 13.09 1.90 -1.81
N LYS A 8 13.58 2.47 -0.69
CA LYS A 8 13.30 1.91 0.63
C LYS A 8 11.85 2.13 1.06
N ASN A 9 11.28 3.28 0.72
CA ASN A 9 9.89 3.58 1.03
C ASN A 9 8.92 2.68 0.23
N ILE A 10 9.20 2.45 -1.06
CA ILE A 10 8.43 1.54 -1.91
C ILE A 10 8.51 0.11 -1.39
N LYS A 11 9.72 -0.38 -1.09
CA LYS A 11 9.90 -1.72 -0.53
C LYS A 11 9.16 -1.87 0.79
N ARG A 12 9.26 -0.89 1.69
CA ARG A 12 8.52 -0.91 2.96
C ARG A 12 7.01 -0.93 2.75
N PHE A 13 6.50 -0.13 1.81
CA PHE A 13 5.08 -0.12 1.50
C PHE A 13 4.61 -1.45 0.89
N ASN A 14 5.44 -2.10 0.07
CA ASN A 14 5.15 -3.44 -0.41
C ASN A 14 5.05 -4.46 0.72
N ASP A 15 6.04 -4.46 1.62
CA ASP A 15 6.18 -5.47 2.66
C ASP A 15 5.17 -5.25 3.82
N GLU A 16 4.83 -4.00 4.12
CA GLU A 16 3.98 -3.60 5.24
C GLU A 16 2.60 -3.07 4.79
N PHE A 17 2.13 -3.43 3.59
CA PHE A 17 0.94 -2.81 2.98
C PHE A 17 -0.30 -2.84 3.90
N GLU A 18 -0.59 -3.95 4.57
CA GLU A 18 -1.76 -4.05 5.46
C GLU A 18 -1.65 -3.21 6.74
N THR A 19 -0.42 -2.84 7.12
CA THR A 19 -0.16 -1.95 8.26
C THR A 19 -0.18 -0.48 7.83
N LEU A 20 0.39 -0.17 6.66
CA LEU A 20 0.53 1.21 6.17
C LEU A 20 -0.68 1.69 5.36
N GLY A 21 -1.38 0.80 4.68
CA GLY A 21 -2.58 1.08 3.88
C GLY A 21 -3.62 1.92 4.63
N PRO A 22 -4.05 1.53 5.85
CA PRO A 22 -5.02 2.30 6.62
C PRO A 22 -4.56 3.72 6.97
N LEU A 23 -3.26 3.92 7.16
CA LEU A 23 -2.68 5.23 7.47
C LEU A 23 -2.69 6.13 6.23
N VAL A 24 -2.24 5.60 5.09
CA VAL A 24 -2.16 6.32 3.81
C VAL A 24 -3.55 6.66 3.27
N MET A 25 -4.52 5.75 3.44
CA MET A 25 -5.86 5.87 2.88
C MET A 25 -6.89 6.46 3.86
N GLY A 26 -6.46 6.86 5.06
CA GLY A 26 -7.27 7.68 5.97
C GLY A 26 -8.35 6.94 6.78
N TYR A 27 -8.38 5.60 6.77
CA TYR A 27 -9.36 4.80 7.53
C TYR A 27 -8.80 4.14 8.80
N ARG A 28 -7.72 4.70 9.36
CA ARG A 28 -7.10 4.23 10.62
C ARG A 28 -8.03 4.22 11.85
N ASN A 29 -9.14 4.95 11.80
CA ASN A 29 -10.11 5.04 12.89
C ASN A 29 -11.22 3.97 12.80
N CYS A 30 -11.22 3.14 11.75
CA CYS A 30 -12.13 2.00 11.64
C CYS A 30 -11.68 0.85 12.56
N PRO A 31 -12.57 -0.11 12.88
CA PRO A 31 -12.18 -1.34 13.58
C PRO A 31 -11.04 -2.05 12.86
N LYS A 32 -10.10 -2.65 13.62
CA LYS A 32 -8.92 -3.33 13.05
C LYS A 32 -9.30 -4.40 12.02
N SER A 33 -10.37 -5.16 12.27
CA SER A 33 -10.91 -6.14 11.32
C SER A 33 -11.29 -5.52 9.97
N SER A 34 -11.93 -4.35 9.98
CA SER A 34 -12.26 -3.61 8.76
C SER A 34 -11.02 -3.06 8.07
N GLN A 35 -10.02 -2.58 8.83
CA GLN A 35 -8.76 -2.12 8.27
C GLN A 35 -8.04 -3.23 7.51
N ASP A 36 -7.93 -4.42 8.12
CA ASP A 36 -7.27 -5.58 7.53
C ASP A 36 -8.03 -6.07 6.30
N GLU A 37 -9.37 -6.13 6.38
CA GLU A 37 -10.21 -6.54 5.26
C GLU A 37 -10.09 -5.59 4.06
N ILE A 38 -10.22 -4.28 4.29
CA ILE A 38 -10.15 -3.26 3.24
C ILE A 38 -8.74 -3.23 2.63
N SER A 39 -7.70 -3.22 3.45
CA SER A 39 -6.31 -3.22 2.97
C SER A 39 -6.02 -4.43 2.09
N ARG A 40 -6.41 -5.62 2.52
CA ARG A 40 -6.24 -6.85 1.74
C ARG A 40 -7.00 -6.80 0.41
N LYS A 41 -8.25 -6.32 0.41
CA LYS A 41 -9.05 -6.15 -0.81
C LYS A 41 -8.41 -5.17 -1.79
N LEU A 42 -7.89 -4.04 -1.29
CA LEU A 42 -7.22 -3.05 -2.13
C LEU A 42 -5.90 -3.58 -2.70
N ARG A 43 -5.10 -4.28 -1.89
CA ARG A 43 -3.88 -4.93 -2.38
C ARG A 43 -4.19 -5.92 -3.50
N GLN A 44 -5.20 -6.77 -3.28
CA GLN A 44 -5.60 -7.76 -4.28
C GLN A 44 -6.11 -7.11 -5.56
N HIS A 45 -6.92 -6.05 -5.45
CA HIS A 45 -7.52 -5.38 -6.60
C HIS A 45 -6.48 -4.72 -7.51
N TYR A 46 -5.54 -3.96 -6.93
CA TYR A 46 -4.57 -3.18 -7.70
C TYR A 46 -3.28 -3.96 -8.04
N PHE A 47 -2.88 -4.89 -7.18
CA PHE A 47 -1.57 -5.55 -7.30
C PHE A 47 -1.68 -7.07 -7.39
N GLY A 48 -2.73 -7.68 -6.84
CA GLY A 48 -2.84 -9.13 -6.74
C GLY A 48 -1.62 -9.71 -6.03
N ASP A 49 -1.00 -10.72 -6.64
CA ASP A 49 0.23 -11.36 -6.14
C ASP A 49 1.52 -10.63 -6.55
N ARG A 50 1.42 -9.51 -7.29
CA ARG A 50 2.60 -8.77 -7.77
C ARG A 50 3.19 -7.89 -6.67
N ALA A 51 4.50 -7.68 -6.74
CA ALA A 51 5.17 -6.72 -5.87
C ALA A 51 4.70 -5.29 -6.17
N ILE A 52 4.61 -4.45 -5.13
CA ILE A 52 4.46 -3.01 -5.30
C ILE A 52 5.83 -2.41 -5.55
N ASP A 53 6.12 -2.15 -6.81
CA ASP A 53 7.32 -1.46 -7.28
C ASP A 53 6.99 -0.55 -8.47
N GLU A 54 8.02 0.08 -9.05
CA GLU A 54 7.87 1.01 -10.17
C GLU A 54 7.12 0.39 -11.37
N SER A 55 7.25 -0.94 -11.59
CA SER A 55 6.55 -1.63 -12.68
C SER A 55 5.04 -1.72 -12.48
N THR A 56 4.58 -1.59 -11.23
CA THR A 56 3.16 -1.62 -10.86
C THR A 56 2.58 -0.24 -10.52
N ARG A 57 3.40 0.82 -10.57
CA ARG A 57 3.01 2.19 -10.19
C ARG A 57 1.77 2.69 -10.95
N MET A 58 1.60 2.27 -12.20
CA MET A 58 0.48 2.70 -13.04
C MET A 58 -0.82 1.93 -12.77
N ASN A 59 -0.80 0.84 -12.00
CA ASN A 59 -2.02 0.06 -11.72
C ASN A 59 -3.04 0.82 -10.86
N VAL A 60 -2.61 1.87 -10.16
CA VAL A 60 -3.47 2.69 -9.28
C VAL A 60 -3.97 3.98 -9.95
N VAL A 61 -3.64 4.18 -11.23
CA VAL A 61 -4.06 5.34 -12.02
C VAL A 61 -5.04 4.85 -13.07
N ASP A 62 -6.31 5.21 -12.92
CA ASP A 62 -7.39 5.02 -13.90
C ASP A 62 -7.91 6.39 -14.32
#